data_AF-A0A9X3N6Q0-F1
#
_entry.id   AF-A0A9X3N6Q0-F1
#
_cell.length_a   1.000
_cell.length_b   1.000
_cell.length_c   1.000
_cell.angle_alpha   90.00
_cell.angle_beta   90.00
_cell.angle_gamma   90.00
#
_symmetry.space_group_name_H-M   'P 1'
#
loop_
_entity.id
_entity.type
_entity.pdbx_description
1 polymer ?
#
loop_
_entity_poly.entity_id
_entity_poly.type
_entity_poly.pdbx_seq_one_letter_code
_entity_poly.pdbx_strand_id
1 'polypeptide(L)'
;MSLLWPNAESSANSDPWLVEHHDAITRMRPRVLGVNFVHGLSDVDARQQLETLSAVLAESSRWQGYRDPAAPIFLDYEVGEILDFTEPAGSVDRNSARFPRDGIHLDYGALYDMIGLQERVERGEVNEVWLLADHTDHTWPWETVEVKATYDEDFNRTGGFARYAGNSGEHSAPWIGRSLRILFVNYARGVGCAMESLGHSLERMATCGALPYYERHFRAYAMLHLYGRKRVRHRRRSVSAGGNVHFMPNGRFDYDLEGQGPVLSTIETWRQAEERAVPWTPAPLERYRDFAPDCMGRWVVYWRQNMPGLHNTALDDDGRPMKNWWPFLFY
;
A
#
# COMPACT_ATOMS: atom_id res chain seq x y z
N MET A 1 17.83 12.54 17.52
CA MET A 1 18.19 12.72 16.09
C MET A 1 17.18 11.94 15.27
N SER A 2 16.71 12.46 14.13
CA SER A 2 15.79 11.75 13.24
C SER A 2 16.54 10.63 12.52
N LEU A 3 16.10 9.38 12.65
CA LEU A 3 16.68 8.26 11.92
C LEU A 3 15.88 8.04 10.64
N LEU A 4 16.55 8.23 9.50
CA LEU A 4 15.96 8.12 8.18
C LEU A 4 16.36 6.78 7.54
N TRP A 5 15.46 6.19 6.76
CA TRP A 5 15.76 5.08 5.86
C TRP A 5 15.21 5.37 4.46
N PRO A 6 15.85 5.02 3.35
CA PRO A 6 17.22 4.55 3.20
C PRO A 6 18.28 5.50 3.79
N ASN A 7 19.44 4.97 4.15
CA ASN A 7 20.62 5.72 4.58
C ASN A 7 21.92 5.02 4.13
N ALA A 8 23.08 5.42 4.67
CA ALA A 8 24.38 4.87 4.29
C ALA A 8 24.64 3.44 4.84
N GLU A 9 23.97 3.05 5.92
CA GLU A 9 24.10 1.72 6.55
C GLU A 9 23.11 0.72 5.96
N SER A 10 21.90 1.18 5.63
CA SER A 10 20.85 0.35 5.03
C SER A 10 20.09 1.10 3.95
N SER A 11 20.07 0.53 2.74
CA SER A 11 19.42 1.13 1.58
C SER A 11 18.47 0.21 0.81
N ALA A 12 18.43 -1.07 1.18
CA ALA A 12 17.70 -2.08 0.43
C ALA A 12 16.61 -2.73 1.27
N ASN A 13 15.57 -3.24 0.61
CA ASN A 13 14.48 -3.95 1.26
C ASN A 13 14.99 -5.24 1.93
N SER A 14 14.30 -5.70 2.96
CA SER A 14 14.62 -6.91 3.75
C SER A 14 15.99 -6.89 4.43
N ASP A 15 16.63 -5.72 4.54
CA ASP A 15 17.87 -5.55 5.29
C ASP A 15 17.60 -5.77 6.78
N PRO A 16 18.38 -6.62 7.49
CA PRO A 16 18.23 -6.83 8.94
C PRO A 16 18.21 -5.52 9.74
N TRP A 17 18.88 -4.48 9.25
CA TRP A 17 18.87 -3.14 9.85
C TRP A 17 17.44 -2.58 10.04
N LEU A 18 16.51 -2.85 9.12
CA LEU A 18 15.11 -2.43 9.23
C LEU A 18 14.38 -3.06 10.44
N VAL A 19 14.78 -4.28 10.81
CA VAL A 19 14.23 -4.96 12.00
C VAL A 19 14.86 -4.39 13.25
N GLU A 20 16.19 -4.27 13.28
CA GLU A 20 16.95 -3.73 14.41
C GLU A 20 16.53 -2.30 14.77
N HIS A 21 16.28 -1.47 13.76
CA HIS A 21 15.99 -0.05 13.94
C HIS A 21 14.51 0.32 13.80
N HIS A 22 13.60 -0.66 13.73
CA HIS A 22 12.17 -0.43 13.48
C HIS A 22 11.59 0.75 14.28
N ASP A 23 11.78 0.73 15.61
CA ASP A 23 11.19 1.72 16.52
C ASP A 23 11.95 3.05 16.54
N ALA A 24 13.18 3.07 16.01
CA ALA A 24 14.02 4.25 15.97
C ALA A 24 13.82 5.06 14.69
N ILE A 25 13.37 4.44 13.60
CA ILE A 25 13.08 5.13 12.33
C ILE A 25 11.97 6.15 12.56
N THR A 26 12.20 7.38 12.12
CA THR A 26 11.24 8.48 12.24
C THR A 26 10.69 8.95 10.89
N ARG A 27 11.31 8.53 9.77
CA ARG A 27 10.80 8.75 8.42
C ARG A 27 11.47 7.80 7.45
N MET A 28 10.70 7.26 6.51
CA MET A 28 11.17 6.45 5.39
C MET A 28 11.01 7.25 4.10
N ARG A 29 12.04 7.21 3.25
CA ARG A 29 12.11 7.86 1.94
C ARG A 29 12.39 6.83 0.84
N PRO A 30 11.49 5.84 0.63
CA PRO A 30 11.75 4.76 -0.32
C PRO A 30 11.92 5.33 -1.73
N ARG A 31 12.88 4.79 -2.47
CA ARG A 31 13.20 5.20 -3.83
C ARG A 31 12.30 4.45 -4.81
N VAL A 32 11.58 5.20 -5.64
CA VAL A 32 10.68 4.65 -6.65
C VAL A 32 11.32 4.73 -8.03
N LEU A 33 11.31 3.61 -8.74
CA LEU A 33 11.53 3.59 -10.18
C LEU A 33 10.18 3.70 -10.89
N GLY A 34 9.97 4.78 -11.62
CA GLY A 34 8.82 4.90 -12.53
C GLY A 34 9.09 4.11 -13.81
N VAL A 35 8.07 3.45 -14.36
CA VAL A 35 8.16 2.79 -15.66
C VAL A 35 6.92 3.17 -16.47
N ASN A 36 7.11 3.88 -17.58
CA ASN A 36 6.01 4.42 -18.38
C ASN A 36 5.85 3.67 -19.71
N PHE A 37 4.73 2.96 -19.86
CA PHE A 37 4.34 2.32 -21.11
C PHE A 37 3.19 3.04 -21.82
N VAL A 38 2.67 4.15 -21.29
CA VAL A 38 1.50 4.83 -21.88
C VAL A 38 1.93 5.67 -23.07
N HIS A 39 1.62 5.20 -24.28
CA HIS A 39 1.93 5.92 -25.50
C HIS A 39 1.36 7.34 -25.49
N GLY A 40 2.24 8.30 -25.78
CA GLY A 40 1.94 9.73 -25.79
C GLY A 40 1.78 10.39 -24.41
N LEU A 41 2.03 9.68 -23.30
CA LEU A 41 2.13 10.31 -21.97
C LEU A 41 3.53 10.91 -21.80
N SER A 42 3.60 12.23 -21.63
CA SER A 42 4.89 12.91 -21.47
C SER A 42 5.57 12.55 -20.14
N ASP A 43 6.89 12.68 -20.07
CA ASP A 43 7.64 12.50 -18.81
C ASP A 43 7.15 13.46 -17.71
N VAL A 44 6.77 14.69 -18.07
CA VAL A 44 6.23 15.68 -17.13
C VAL A 44 4.91 15.22 -16.53
N ASP A 45 3.98 14.73 -17.37
CA ASP A 45 2.68 14.26 -16.89
C ASP A 45 2.80 12.97 -16.08
N ALA A 46 3.65 12.04 -16.53
CA ALA A 46 3.97 10.82 -15.80
C ALA A 46 4.54 11.15 -14.41
N ARG A 47 5.55 12.03 -14.34
CA ARG A 47 6.16 12.46 -13.09
C ARG A 47 5.14 13.15 -12.17
N GLN A 48 4.34 14.07 -12.69
CA GLN A 48 3.30 14.76 -11.91
C GLN A 48 2.33 13.75 -11.28
N GLN A 49 1.92 12.72 -12.01
CA GLN A 49 1.02 11.68 -11.48
C GLN A 49 1.67 10.88 -10.35
N LEU A 50 2.93 10.45 -10.52
CA LEU A 50 3.66 9.70 -9.50
C LEU A 50 3.97 10.57 -8.27
N GLU A 51 4.35 11.83 -8.44
CA GLU A 51 4.59 12.76 -7.33
C GLU A 51 3.30 13.07 -6.56
N THR A 52 2.17 13.16 -7.26
CA THR A 52 0.85 13.29 -6.62
C THR A 52 0.55 12.04 -5.78
N LEU A 53 0.80 10.83 -6.30
CA LEU A 53 0.68 9.60 -5.51
C LEU A 53 1.61 9.60 -4.29
N SER A 54 2.86 10.05 -4.43
CA SER A 54 3.80 10.19 -3.31
C SER A 54 3.27 11.14 -2.23
N ALA A 55 2.71 12.29 -2.61
CA ALA A 55 2.11 13.23 -1.66
C ALA A 55 0.90 12.62 -0.92
N VAL A 56 0.06 11.87 -1.62
CA VAL A 56 -1.09 11.17 -1.02
C VAL A 56 -0.64 10.07 -0.06
N LEU A 57 0.40 9.31 -0.43
CA LEU A 57 1.04 8.32 0.44
C LEU A 57 1.61 8.97 1.70
N ALA A 58 2.26 10.13 1.57
CA ALA A 58 2.83 10.85 2.69
C ALA A 58 1.76 11.32 3.68
N GLU A 59 0.70 11.96 3.19
CA GLU A 59 -0.42 12.36 4.04
C GLU A 59 -1.08 11.16 4.72
N SER A 60 -1.30 10.07 4.00
CA SER A 60 -1.93 8.86 4.56
C SER A 60 -1.09 8.16 5.65
N SER A 61 0.20 8.47 5.74
CA SER A 61 1.12 7.88 6.72
C SER A 61 1.14 8.60 8.07
N ARG A 62 0.50 9.77 8.18
CA ARG A 62 0.37 10.52 9.42
C ARG A 62 -0.58 9.79 10.36
N TRP A 63 -0.10 9.34 11.51
CA TRP A 63 -0.99 8.81 12.54
C TRP A 63 -1.97 9.90 12.98
N GLN A 64 -3.26 9.66 12.73
CA GLN A 64 -4.37 10.58 12.99
C GLN A 64 -4.17 12.00 12.44
N GLY A 65 -3.55 12.14 11.25
CA GLY A 65 -3.28 13.43 10.62
C GLY A 65 -4.54 14.29 10.38
N TYR A 66 -5.70 13.65 10.24
CA TYR A 66 -6.99 14.32 10.13
C TYR A 66 -7.37 15.09 11.41
N ARG A 67 -6.85 14.67 12.58
CA ARG A 67 -7.06 15.30 13.88
C ARG A 67 -5.91 16.24 14.25
N ASP A 68 -4.68 15.84 13.94
CA ASP A 68 -3.49 16.66 14.14
C ASP A 68 -2.73 16.84 12.81
N PRO A 69 -2.95 17.96 12.08
CA PRO A 69 -2.22 18.25 10.86
C PRO A 69 -0.69 18.37 11.04
N ALA A 70 -0.20 18.55 12.27
CA ALA A 70 1.22 18.61 12.58
C ALA A 70 1.84 17.21 12.83
N ALA A 71 1.03 16.15 12.93
CA ALA A 71 1.52 14.78 13.09
C ALA A 71 2.48 14.45 11.93
N PRO A 72 3.69 13.94 12.21
CA PRO A 72 4.72 13.78 11.18
C PRO A 72 4.28 12.80 10.09
N ILE A 73 4.65 13.10 8.84
CA ILE A 73 4.63 12.08 7.78
C ILE A 73 5.71 11.05 8.10
N PHE A 74 5.42 9.79 7.78
CA PHE A 74 6.37 8.71 7.93
C PHE A 74 6.86 8.19 6.59
N LEU A 75 5.98 8.03 5.60
CA LEU A 75 6.34 7.62 4.24
C LEU A 75 6.51 8.86 3.38
N ASP A 76 7.66 9.00 2.73
CA ASP A 76 8.01 10.16 1.91
C ASP A 76 8.75 9.69 0.66
N TYR A 77 8.02 9.02 -0.23
CA TYR A 77 8.58 8.37 -1.41
C TYR A 77 9.29 9.36 -2.32
N GLU A 78 10.48 8.98 -2.78
CA GLU A 78 11.26 9.74 -3.75
C GLU A 78 11.06 9.13 -5.14
N VAL A 79 10.32 9.84 -6.01
CA VAL A 79 10.19 9.45 -7.42
C VAL A 79 11.50 9.77 -8.14
N GLY A 80 12.29 8.74 -8.40
CA GLY A 80 13.60 8.86 -9.05
C GLY A 80 13.51 8.93 -10.56
N GLU A 81 14.24 8.04 -11.22
CA GLU A 81 14.20 7.84 -12.66
C GLU A 81 12.81 7.35 -13.11
N ILE A 82 12.37 7.81 -14.28
CA ILE A 82 11.22 7.26 -14.99
C ILE A 82 11.75 6.67 -16.30
N LEU A 83 11.68 5.36 -16.42
CA LEU A 83 12.06 4.66 -17.66
C LEU A 83 10.93 4.82 -18.67
N ASP A 84 11.22 5.52 -19.75
CA ASP A 84 10.27 5.80 -20.82
C ASP A 84 10.32 4.70 -21.90
N PHE A 85 9.23 3.93 -21.95
CA PHE A 85 8.97 2.91 -22.96
C PHE A 85 7.74 3.25 -23.80
N THR A 86 7.34 4.51 -23.91
CA THR A 86 6.10 4.94 -24.57
C THR A 86 6.07 4.74 -26.09
N GLU A 87 7.24 4.51 -26.72
CA GLU A 87 7.39 4.27 -28.15
C GLU A 87 7.97 2.89 -28.51
N PRO A 88 7.58 2.29 -29.65
CA PRO A 88 6.55 2.78 -30.56
C PRO A 88 5.13 2.53 -30.00
N ALA A 89 4.14 3.23 -30.55
CA ALA A 89 2.73 2.99 -30.26
C ALA A 89 2.36 1.50 -30.36
N GLY A 90 1.56 1.01 -29.41
CA GLY A 90 1.01 -0.34 -29.47
C GLY A 90 -0.08 -0.46 -30.54
N SER A 91 -0.33 -1.70 -30.97
CA SER A 91 -1.32 -1.99 -32.02
C SER A 91 -2.73 -2.28 -31.49
N VAL A 92 -2.88 -2.48 -30.19
CA VAL A 92 -4.15 -2.95 -29.57
C VAL A 92 -4.75 -1.97 -28.57
N ASP A 93 -3.94 -1.10 -27.98
CA ASP A 93 -4.38 -0.07 -27.05
C ASP A 93 -3.31 1.04 -26.91
N ARG A 94 -3.52 1.93 -25.94
CA ARG A 94 -2.61 3.04 -25.67
C ARG A 94 -1.32 2.61 -24.95
N ASN A 95 -1.15 1.36 -24.57
CA ASN A 95 0.16 0.91 -24.12
C ASN A 95 1.08 0.76 -25.33
N SER A 96 2.36 1.07 -25.15
CA SER A 96 3.34 0.94 -26.21
C SER A 96 3.51 -0.52 -26.64
N ALA A 97 4.07 -0.73 -27.83
CA ALA A 97 4.42 -2.06 -28.31
C ALA A 97 5.54 -2.73 -27.48
N ARG A 98 6.18 -1.98 -26.56
CA ARG A 98 7.21 -2.50 -25.65
C ARG A 98 6.66 -3.06 -24.35
N PHE A 99 5.37 -2.87 -24.05
CA PHE A 99 4.75 -3.46 -22.88
C PHE A 99 4.94 -4.99 -22.91
N PRO A 100 5.65 -5.61 -21.94
CA PRO A 100 5.93 -7.04 -21.98
C PRO A 100 4.65 -7.82 -21.63
N ARG A 101 4.04 -8.46 -22.63
CA ARG A 101 2.74 -9.14 -22.48
C ARG A 101 2.90 -10.63 -22.21
N ASP A 102 2.11 -11.14 -21.27
CA ASP A 102 1.74 -12.55 -21.16
C ASP A 102 0.20 -12.65 -21.29
N GLY A 103 -0.25 -12.91 -22.52
CA GLY A 103 -1.66 -12.75 -22.87
C GLY A 103 -2.12 -11.30 -22.68
N ILE A 104 -3.12 -11.08 -21.82
CA ILE A 104 -3.59 -9.74 -21.45
C ILE A 104 -2.85 -9.17 -20.23
N HIS A 105 -2.05 -9.97 -19.52
CA HIS A 105 -1.33 -9.54 -18.34
C HIS A 105 0.07 -9.02 -18.68
N LEU A 106 0.72 -8.41 -17.70
CA LEU A 106 2.14 -8.06 -17.76
C LEU A 106 2.98 -9.31 -17.49
N ASP A 107 3.98 -9.58 -18.33
CA ASP A 107 5.06 -10.51 -17.99
C ASP A 107 6.06 -9.82 -17.05
N TYR A 108 5.90 -10.07 -15.76
CA TYR A 108 6.75 -9.49 -14.74
C TYR A 108 8.19 -10.02 -14.80
N GLY A 109 8.43 -11.27 -15.21
CA GLY A 109 9.77 -11.80 -15.43
C GLY A 109 10.50 -11.01 -16.51
N ALA A 110 9.85 -10.83 -17.67
CA ALA A 110 10.39 -10.02 -18.75
C ALA A 110 10.58 -8.54 -18.36
N LEU A 111 9.70 -7.97 -17.53
CA LEU A 111 9.90 -6.62 -16.99
C LEU A 111 11.17 -6.53 -16.14
N TYR A 112 11.43 -7.50 -15.26
CA TYR A 112 12.64 -7.50 -14.43
C TYR A 112 13.90 -7.48 -15.28
N ASP A 113 13.96 -8.34 -16.31
CA ASP A 113 15.09 -8.41 -17.24
C ASP A 113 15.25 -7.12 -18.04
N MET A 114 14.14 -6.57 -18.54
CA MET A 114 14.12 -5.35 -19.37
C MET A 114 14.74 -4.14 -18.66
N ILE A 115 14.52 -4.00 -17.35
CA ILE A 115 14.98 -2.82 -16.59
C ILE A 115 16.16 -3.11 -15.65
N GLY A 116 16.68 -4.35 -15.67
CA GLY A 116 17.76 -4.79 -14.78
C GLY A 116 17.37 -4.68 -13.30
N LEU A 117 16.12 -5.02 -12.98
CA LEU A 117 15.51 -4.65 -11.69
C LEU A 117 16.23 -5.27 -10.49
N GLN A 118 16.67 -6.53 -10.60
CA GLN A 118 17.37 -7.21 -9.52
C GLN A 118 18.63 -6.45 -9.10
N GLU A 119 19.50 -6.07 -10.04
CA GLU A 119 20.75 -5.36 -9.74
C GLU A 119 20.49 -4.00 -9.10
N ARG A 120 19.47 -3.27 -9.57
CA ARG A 120 19.08 -1.97 -9.03
C ARG A 120 18.60 -2.08 -7.58
N VAL A 121 17.82 -3.12 -7.26
CA VAL A 121 17.37 -3.39 -5.89
C VAL A 121 18.53 -3.85 -5.00
N GLU A 122 19.43 -4.68 -5.50
CA GLU A 122 20.63 -5.11 -4.78
C GLU A 122 21.56 -3.95 -4.40
N ARG A 123 21.67 -2.93 -5.27
CA ARG A 123 22.43 -1.69 -5.00
C ARG A 123 21.67 -0.69 -4.12
N GLY A 124 20.42 -0.97 -3.75
CA GLY A 124 19.56 -0.06 -2.99
C GLY A 124 19.15 1.20 -3.77
N GLU A 125 19.19 1.15 -5.09
CA GLU A 125 18.76 2.25 -5.97
C GLU A 125 17.22 2.31 -6.07
N VAL A 126 16.56 1.16 -5.91
CA VAL A 126 15.11 0.98 -6.04
C VAL A 126 14.56 0.21 -4.84
N ASN A 127 13.53 0.77 -4.21
CA ASN A 127 12.76 0.10 -3.15
C ASN A 127 11.39 -0.35 -3.67
N GLU A 128 10.81 0.35 -4.65
CA GLU A 128 9.56 -0.03 -5.31
C GLU A 128 9.54 0.39 -6.78
N VAL A 129 8.72 -0.29 -7.58
CA VAL A 129 8.45 0.08 -8.98
C VAL A 129 7.01 0.53 -9.12
N TRP A 130 6.80 1.71 -9.71
CA TRP A 130 5.46 2.21 -10.07
C TRP A 130 5.31 2.22 -11.59
N LEU A 131 4.46 1.31 -12.07
CA LEU A 131 4.21 1.04 -13.48
C LEU A 131 3.02 1.87 -13.98
N LEU A 132 3.26 2.80 -14.90
CA LEU A 132 2.21 3.52 -15.62
C LEU A 132 1.84 2.75 -16.89
N ALA A 133 0.57 2.33 -16.95
CA ALA A 133 -0.03 1.68 -18.12
C ALA A 133 -1.53 2.02 -18.20
N ASP A 134 -2.14 1.79 -19.36
CA ASP A 134 -3.59 1.81 -19.55
C ASP A 134 -4.18 0.45 -19.23
N HIS A 135 -5.26 0.41 -18.44
CA HIS A 135 -6.02 -0.82 -18.26
C HIS A 135 -7.11 -0.87 -19.34
N THR A 136 -7.06 -1.89 -20.18
CA THR A 136 -8.03 -2.13 -21.26
C THR A 136 -8.44 -3.60 -21.28
N ASP A 137 -9.35 -3.97 -22.19
CA ASP A 137 -9.68 -5.38 -22.46
C ASP A 137 -8.49 -6.18 -23.03
N HIS A 138 -7.38 -5.52 -23.38
CA HIS A 138 -6.15 -6.12 -23.90
C HIS A 138 -4.96 -6.02 -22.95
N THR A 139 -5.03 -5.15 -21.94
CA THR A 139 -3.95 -4.91 -20.98
C THR A 139 -4.52 -4.82 -19.58
N TRP A 140 -4.19 -5.80 -18.75
CA TRP A 140 -4.64 -5.90 -17.38
C TRP A 140 -3.48 -6.33 -16.48
N PRO A 141 -2.56 -5.42 -16.12
CA PRO A 141 -1.58 -5.70 -15.09
C PRO A 141 -2.30 -6.00 -13.77
N TRP A 142 -1.73 -6.87 -12.93
CA TRP A 142 -2.20 -7.00 -11.56
C TRP A 142 -2.01 -5.66 -10.83
N GLU A 143 -3.01 -5.29 -10.03
CA GLU A 143 -3.03 -4.03 -9.28
C GLU A 143 -1.77 -3.86 -8.44
N THR A 144 -1.32 -4.93 -7.78
CA THR A 144 -0.06 -4.93 -7.05
C THR A 144 0.54 -6.32 -7.03
N VAL A 145 1.76 -6.45 -7.56
CA VAL A 145 2.59 -7.65 -7.39
C VAL A 145 3.59 -7.40 -6.28
N GLU A 146 3.67 -8.31 -5.31
CA GLU A 146 4.71 -8.25 -4.29
C GLU A 146 5.17 -9.67 -3.95
N VAL A 147 6.48 -9.88 -4.04
CA VAL A 147 7.16 -11.06 -3.52
C VAL A 147 7.87 -10.63 -2.25
N LYS A 148 7.55 -11.24 -1.10
CA LYS A 148 7.94 -10.72 0.22
C LYS A 148 8.71 -11.74 1.05
N ALA A 149 9.78 -11.32 1.71
CA ALA A 149 10.47 -12.13 2.72
C ALA A 149 9.50 -12.53 3.85
N THR A 150 9.71 -13.72 4.41
CA THR A 150 8.90 -14.21 5.55
C THR A 150 9.67 -14.10 6.87
N TYR A 151 8.93 -13.77 7.92
CA TYR A 151 9.43 -13.57 9.28
C TYR A 151 8.60 -14.36 10.28
N ASP A 152 9.18 -14.68 11.44
CA ASP A 152 8.45 -15.21 12.58
C ASP A 152 7.83 -14.11 13.46
N GLU A 153 7.21 -14.48 14.58
CA GLU A 153 6.57 -13.54 15.52
C GLU A 153 7.58 -12.61 16.22
N ASP A 154 8.85 -13.00 16.28
CA ASP A 154 9.95 -12.23 16.86
C ASP A 154 10.70 -11.39 15.79
N PHE A 155 10.15 -11.33 14.57
CA PHE A 155 10.73 -10.65 13.41
C PHE A 155 12.07 -11.22 12.94
N ASN A 156 12.38 -12.47 13.26
CA ASN A 156 13.53 -13.15 12.64
C ASN A 156 13.15 -13.63 11.25
N ARG A 157 14.05 -13.45 10.29
CA ARG A 157 13.87 -13.94 8.93
C ARG A 157 13.89 -15.47 8.92
N THR A 158 12.86 -16.10 8.34
CA THR A 158 12.76 -17.57 8.30
C THR A 158 13.51 -18.21 7.14
N GLY A 159 14.06 -17.40 6.23
CA GLY A 159 14.69 -17.84 4.98
C GLY A 159 13.71 -18.12 3.83
N GLY A 160 12.41 -18.07 4.09
CA GLY A 160 11.35 -18.20 3.08
C GLY A 160 10.92 -16.88 2.44
N PHE A 161 9.94 -16.99 1.54
CA PHE A 161 9.24 -15.86 0.94
C PHE A 161 7.78 -16.22 0.61
N ALA A 162 6.90 -15.21 0.62
CA ALA A 162 5.54 -15.28 0.12
C ALA A 162 5.51 -14.72 -1.30
N ARG A 163 5.17 -15.57 -2.28
CA ARG A 163 5.12 -15.18 -3.71
C ARG A 163 4.02 -14.17 -4.02
N TYR A 164 2.87 -14.31 -3.37
CA TYR A 164 1.66 -13.54 -3.64
C TYR A 164 1.32 -12.65 -2.43
N ALA A 165 2.26 -11.80 -2.04
CA ALA A 165 2.10 -10.91 -0.89
C ALA A 165 1.36 -9.60 -1.23
N GLY A 166 1.23 -9.27 -2.52
CA GLY A 166 0.42 -8.16 -3.03
C GLY A 166 -0.91 -8.62 -3.63
N ASN A 167 -1.77 -7.70 -4.07
CA ASN A 167 -3.07 -8.03 -4.67
C ASN A 167 -2.96 -8.56 -6.12
N SER A 168 -2.40 -9.75 -6.27
CA SER A 168 -2.20 -10.41 -7.57
C SER A 168 -2.60 -11.88 -7.53
N GLY A 169 -2.98 -12.40 -8.69
CA GLY A 169 -3.05 -13.83 -8.96
C GLY A 169 -1.68 -14.40 -9.33
N GLU A 170 -1.68 -15.45 -10.14
CA GLU A 170 -0.44 -16.04 -10.65
C GLU A 170 0.34 -15.03 -11.51
N HIS A 171 1.67 -14.97 -11.32
CA HIS A 171 2.56 -14.05 -12.02
C HIS A 171 4.00 -14.59 -12.09
N SER A 172 4.78 -14.07 -13.05
CA SER A 172 6.17 -14.47 -13.32
C SER A 172 7.25 -13.73 -12.51
N ALA A 173 6.89 -12.76 -11.66
CA ALA A 173 7.89 -12.00 -10.88
C ALA A 173 8.81 -12.94 -10.05
N PRO A 174 10.15 -12.82 -10.17
CA PRO A 174 11.09 -13.69 -9.49
C PRO A 174 11.24 -13.32 -8.01
N TRP A 175 11.71 -14.27 -7.21
CA TRP A 175 12.27 -13.96 -5.89
C TRP A 175 13.74 -13.57 -6.06
N ILE A 176 14.08 -12.33 -5.72
CA ILE A 176 15.44 -11.77 -5.89
C ILE A 176 16.23 -11.73 -4.57
N GLY A 177 15.82 -12.52 -3.58
CA GLY A 177 16.43 -12.50 -2.24
C GLY A 177 16.01 -11.32 -1.35
N ARG A 178 15.14 -10.43 -1.84
CA ARG A 178 14.61 -9.25 -1.13
C ARG A 178 13.14 -9.04 -1.48
N SER A 179 12.39 -8.48 -0.55
CA SER A 179 11.02 -8.06 -0.79
C SER A 179 10.98 -6.98 -1.86
N LEU A 180 10.06 -7.09 -2.81
CA LEU A 180 9.85 -6.04 -3.81
C LEU A 180 8.38 -5.99 -4.23
N ARG A 181 7.86 -4.76 -4.26
CA ARG A 181 6.52 -4.44 -4.74
C ARG A 181 6.57 -3.69 -6.06
N ILE A 182 5.70 -4.10 -6.97
CA ILE A 182 5.40 -3.42 -8.23
C ILE A 182 3.93 -3.01 -8.18
N LEU A 183 3.69 -1.70 -8.14
CA LEU A 183 2.37 -1.11 -8.16
C LEU A 183 1.99 -0.77 -9.60
N PHE A 184 0.81 -1.22 -10.03
CA PHE A 184 0.20 -0.71 -11.25
C PHE A 184 -0.54 0.60 -10.96
N VAL A 185 -0.09 1.68 -11.60
CA VAL A 185 -0.76 2.99 -11.61
C VAL A 185 -1.46 3.13 -12.95
N ASN A 186 -2.78 2.90 -12.97
CA ASN A 186 -3.57 3.15 -14.17
C ASN A 186 -3.61 4.66 -14.44
N TYR A 187 -2.94 5.11 -15.51
CA TYR A 187 -2.78 6.53 -15.76
C TYR A 187 -4.13 7.25 -15.92
N ALA A 188 -5.15 6.57 -16.44
CA ALA A 188 -6.47 7.13 -16.73
C ALA A 188 -7.42 7.13 -15.53
N ARG A 189 -7.13 6.38 -14.46
CA ARG A 189 -8.05 6.22 -13.31
C ARG A 189 -7.76 7.14 -12.14
N GLY A 190 -6.54 7.68 -12.04
CA GLY A 190 -6.14 8.61 -10.99
C GLY A 190 -5.39 7.95 -9.82
N VAL A 191 -4.99 8.78 -8.84
CA VAL A 191 -4.15 8.35 -7.70
C VAL A 191 -4.95 7.68 -6.59
N GLY A 192 -6.24 7.98 -6.43
CA GLY A 192 -7.12 7.32 -5.47
C GLY A 192 -7.34 5.85 -5.80
N CYS A 193 -7.39 5.48 -7.08
CA CYS A 193 -7.42 4.08 -7.50
C CYS A 193 -6.08 3.36 -7.26
N ALA A 194 -4.95 4.06 -7.39
CA ALA A 194 -3.65 3.52 -6.99
C ALA A 194 -3.57 3.31 -5.45
N MET A 195 -4.15 4.23 -4.68
CA MET A 195 -4.27 4.07 -3.22
C MET A 195 -5.15 2.88 -2.84
N GLU A 196 -6.27 2.67 -3.54
CA GLU A 196 -7.10 1.46 -3.36
C GLU A 196 -6.31 0.18 -3.64
N SER A 197 -5.55 0.13 -4.74
CA SER A 197 -4.68 -1.01 -5.09
C SER A 197 -3.67 -1.31 -3.97
N LEU A 198 -3.03 -0.27 -3.41
CA LEU A 198 -2.16 -0.40 -2.25
C LEU A 198 -2.91 -0.85 -0.99
N GLY A 199 -4.16 -0.43 -0.80
CA GLY A 199 -5.03 -0.91 0.26
C GLY A 199 -5.26 -2.42 0.20
N HIS A 200 -5.51 -2.95 -1.00
CA HIS A 200 -5.57 -4.40 -1.20
C HIS A 200 -4.23 -5.10 -0.92
N SER A 201 -3.10 -4.47 -1.24
CA SER A 201 -1.77 -5.00 -0.90
C SER A 201 -1.60 -5.13 0.62
N LEU A 202 -2.08 -4.16 1.41
CA LEU A 202 -2.05 -4.22 2.88
C LEU A 202 -2.90 -5.39 3.40
N GLU A 203 -4.12 -5.56 2.87
CA GLU A 203 -4.98 -6.70 3.22
C GLU A 203 -4.35 -8.04 2.84
N ARG A 204 -3.66 -8.10 1.70
CA ARG A 204 -2.98 -9.32 1.28
C ARG A 204 -1.78 -9.64 2.17
N MET A 205 -0.99 -8.64 2.54
CA MET A 205 0.12 -8.81 3.49
C MET A 205 -0.37 -9.38 4.83
N ALA A 206 -1.61 -9.05 5.22
CA ALA A 206 -2.27 -9.59 6.41
C ALA A 206 -2.91 -10.98 6.23
N THR A 207 -2.76 -11.63 5.07
CA THR A 207 -3.35 -12.95 4.79
C THR A 207 -2.40 -13.91 4.06
N CYS A 208 -1.19 -13.49 3.73
CA CYS A 208 -0.20 -14.31 3.02
C CYS A 208 0.79 -15.04 3.94
N GLY A 209 0.77 -14.77 5.26
CA GLY A 209 1.64 -15.40 6.24
C GLY A 209 3.09 -14.90 6.24
N ALA A 210 3.41 -13.80 5.53
CA ALA A 210 4.77 -13.24 5.49
C ALA A 210 5.20 -12.61 6.82
N LEU A 211 4.26 -12.01 7.55
CA LEU A 211 4.50 -11.23 8.77
C LEU A 211 3.41 -11.54 9.81
N PRO A 212 3.55 -12.59 10.64
CA PRO A 212 2.54 -13.03 11.60
C PRO A 212 2.04 -11.93 12.56
N TYR A 213 2.96 -11.12 13.08
CA TYR A 213 2.63 -9.98 13.95
C TYR A 213 1.68 -8.99 13.26
N TYR A 214 2.03 -8.58 12.02
CA TYR A 214 1.19 -7.66 11.24
C TYR A 214 -0.16 -8.29 10.90
N GLU A 215 -0.15 -9.55 10.43
CA GLU A 215 -1.37 -10.29 10.09
C GLU A 215 -2.36 -10.32 11.26
N ARG A 216 -1.89 -10.69 12.45
CA ARG A 216 -2.73 -10.77 13.66
C ARG A 216 -3.49 -9.48 13.91
N HIS A 217 -2.77 -8.36 13.91
CA HIS A 217 -3.35 -7.06 14.30
C HIS A 217 -4.11 -6.40 13.16
N PHE A 218 -3.60 -6.48 11.93
CA PHE A 218 -4.28 -5.92 10.77
C PHE A 218 -5.61 -6.62 10.48
N ARG A 219 -5.69 -7.96 10.61
CA ARG A 219 -6.97 -8.69 10.42
C ARG A 219 -8.06 -8.26 11.40
N ALA A 220 -7.66 -7.88 12.62
CA ALA A 220 -8.57 -7.37 13.63
C ALA A 220 -8.99 -5.92 13.31
N TYR A 221 -8.04 -5.05 12.98
CA TYR A 221 -8.29 -3.68 12.54
C TYR A 221 -9.20 -3.64 11.30
N ALA A 222 -8.82 -4.36 10.25
CA ALA A 222 -9.47 -4.36 8.96
C ALA A 222 -10.73 -5.26 8.88
N MET A 223 -11.10 -5.89 10.01
CA MET A 223 -12.26 -6.77 10.13
C MET A 223 -12.34 -7.88 9.07
N LEU A 224 -11.21 -8.37 8.56
CA LEU A 224 -11.16 -9.34 7.45
C LEU A 224 -11.86 -10.67 7.78
N HIS A 225 -12.02 -10.98 9.07
CA HIS A 225 -12.78 -12.14 9.56
C HIS A 225 -14.29 -12.07 9.29
N LEU A 226 -14.86 -10.89 9.05
CA LEU A 226 -16.30 -10.71 8.79
C LEU A 226 -16.66 -10.81 7.31
N TYR A 227 -15.75 -10.43 6.42
CA TYR A 227 -16.00 -10.36 4.98
C TYR A 227 -15.63 -11.65 4.23
N GLY A 228 -14.79 -12.51 4.81
CA GLY A 228 -14.35 -13.79 4.21
C GLY A 228 -15.37 -14.93 4.21
N ARG A 229 -16.60 -14.73 4.72
CA ARG A 229 -17.66 -15.75 4.68
C ARG A 229 -18.83 -15.25 3.83
N LYS A 230 -19.08 -15.95 2.71
CA LYS A 230 -20.32 -15.84 1.92
C LYS A 230 -21.51 -15.73 2.87
N ARG A 231 -22.19 -14.57 2.85
CA ARG A 231 -23.42 -14.27 3.59
C ARG A 231 -23.33 -14.48 5.11
N VAL A 232 -22.63 -13.59 5.82
CA VAL A 232 -23.02 -13.31 7.20
C VAL A 232 -24.12 -12.23 7.16
N ARG A 233 -25.38 -12.65 7.36
CA ARG A 233 -26.41 -11.72 7.82
C ARG A 233 -25.86 -11.08 9.10
N HIS A 234 -25.51 -9.79 9.07
CA HIS A 234 -25.17 -9.00 10.25
C HIS A 234 -26.37 -8.98 11.21
N ARG A 235 -26.51 -10.05 12.00
CA ARG A 235 -27.56 -10.23 13.02
C ARG A 235 -27.04 -9.97 14.43
N ARG A 236 -25.78 -9.57 14.58
CA ARG A 236 -25.25 -9.05 15.84
C ARG A 236 -24.81 -7.61 15.62
N ARG A 237 -25.13 -6.74 16.58
CA ARG A 237 -24.62 -5.37 16.72
C ARG A 237 -23.11 -5.43 16.96
N SER A 238 -22.33 -5.79 15.95
CA SER A 238 -20.88 -5.71 16.00
C SER A 238 -20.49 -4.25 15.86
N VAL A 239 -19.73 -3.74 16.82
CA VAL A 239 -19.04 -2.46 16.68
C VAL A 239 -17.97 -2.64 15.61
N SER A 240 -17.94 -1.74 14.62
CA SER A 240 -16.91 -1.76 13.59
C SER A 240 -15.57 -1.34 14.19
N ALA A 241 -14.47 -1.96 13.75
CA ALA A 241 -13.14 -1.38 13.91
C ALA A 241 -12.86 -0.48 12.69
N GLY A 242 -11.75 -0.70 11.98
CA GLY A 242 -11.32 0.10 10.84
C GLY A 242 -12.12 -0.08 9.56
N GLY A 243 -12.94 -1.13 9.42
CA GLY A 243 -13.49 -1.50 8.10
C GLY A 243 -12.39 -2.05 7.19
N ASN A 244 -12.60 -2.11 5.87
CA ASN A 244 -11.59 -2.59 4.92
C ASN A 244 -11.46 -1.62 3.74
N VAL A 245 -10.63 -1.92 2.73
CA VAL A 245 -10.38 -1.01 1.60
C VAL A 245 -11.65 -0.64 0.83
N HIS A 246 -12.65 -1.53 0.82
CA HIS A 246 -13.95 -1.40 0.14
C HIS A 246 -15.09 -0.93 1.05
N PHE A 247 -15.00 -1.22 2.35
CA PHE A 247 -16.06 -1.02 3.32
C PHE A 247 -15.58 -0.15 4.49
N MET A 248 -15.84 1.15 4.42
CA MET A 248 -15.75 2.02 5.60
C MET A 248 -16.81 1.61 6.65
N PRO A 249 -16.66 1.99 7.94
CA PRO A 249 -17.51 1.48 9.02
C PRO A 249 -19.02 1.51 8.76
N ASN A 250 -19.52 2.56 8.11
CA ASN A 250 -20.95 2.71 7.79
C ASN A 250 -21.33 2.40 6.33
N GLY A 251 -20.43 1.80 5.56
CA GLY A 251 -20.69 1.40 4.18
C GLY A 251 -21.79 0.35 4.12
N ARG A 252 -22.82 0.58 3.30
CA ARG A 252 -23.97 -0.34 3.15
C ARG A 252 -23.76 -1.38 2.06
N PHE A 253 -22.89 -1.07 1.12
CA PHE A 253 -22.50 -1.89 -0.01
C PHE A 253 -21.07 -1.51 -0.41
N ASP A 254 -20.51 -2.29 -1.32
CA ASP A 254 -19.16 -2.10 -1.84
C ASP A 254 -18.99 -0.67 -2.41
N TYR A 255 -17.92 0.02 -2.04
CA TYR A 255 -17.63 1.40 -2.46
C TYR A 255 -18.61 2.50 -1.99
N ASP A 256 -19.46 2.23 -0.98
CA ASP A 256 -20.40 3.23 -0.45
C ASP A 256 -19.63 4.29 0.37
N LEU A 257 -19.14 5.35 -0.27
CA LEU A 257 -18.46 6.48 0.37
C LEU A 257 -19.41 7.59 0.87
N GLU A 258 -20.72 7.45 0.62
CA GLU A 258 -21.74 8.48 0.87
C GLU A 258 -22.74 8.09 1.96
N GLY A 259 -22.45 7.02 2.71
CA GLY A 259 -23.27 6.58 3.83
C GLY A 259 -23.47 7.69 4.86
N GLN A 260 -24.72 8.16 5.05
CA GLN A 260 -25.03 9.24 6.01
C GLN A 260 -25.41 8.74 7.40
N GLY A 261 -25.77 7.46 7.53
CA GLY A 261 -26.18 6.87 8.80
C GLY A 261 -24.98 6.69 9.73
N PRO A 262 -24.99 7.23 10.96
CA PRO A 262 -23.94 6.96 11.91
C PRO A 262 -23.97 5.49 12.36
N VAL A 263 -22.80 4.89 12.51
CA VAL A 263 -22.63 3.55 13.13
C VAL A 263 -21.63 3.63 14.26
N LEU A 264 -21.74 2.75 15.24
CA LEU A 264 -20.71 2.66 16.28
C LEU A 264 -19.43 2.05 15.69
N SER A 265 -18.32 2.79 15.81
CA SER A 265 -16.99 2.35 15.38
C SER A 265 -15.94 2.68 16.43
N THR A 266 -14.91 1.84 16.54
CA THR A 266 -13.70 2.11 17.33
C THR A 266 -12.53 2.64 16.50
N ILE A 267 -12.69 2.82 15.17
CA ILE A 267 -11.58 3.17 14.25
C ILE A 267 -10.62 4.25 14.78
N GLU A 268 -11.14 5.33 15.37
CA GLU A 268 -10.34 6.46 15.84
C GLU A 268 -9.64 6.26 17.20
N THR A 269 -9.94 5.17 17.89
CA THR A 269 -9.40 4.82 19.20
C THR A 269 -9.01 3.34 19.27
N TRP A 270 -8.91 2.66 18.13
CA TRP A 270 -8.72 1.22 18.07
C TRP A 270 -7.44 0.82 18.81
N ARG A 271 -7.61 -0.05 19.82
CA ARG A 271 -6.56 -0.52 20.73
C ARG A 271 -5.80 0.57 21.51
N GLN A 272 -6.37 1.77 21.64
CA GLN A 272 -5.83 2.79 22.54
C GLN A 272 -6.36 2.57 23.96
N ALA A 273 -5.72 3.16 24.96
CA ALA A 273 -6.12 2.99 26.37
C ALA A 273 -7.58 3.40 26.62
N GLU A 274 -8.06 4.37 25.86
CA GLU A 274 -9.40 4.93 25.87
C GLU A 274 -10.32 4.37 24.76
N GLU A 275 -10.01 3.19 24.19
CA GLU A 275 -10.80 2.58 23.12
C GLU A 275 -12.29 2.62 23.44
N ARG A 276 -13.06 3.26 22.55
CA ARG A 276 -14.50 3.43 22.71
C ARG A 276 -15.22 3.41 21.38
N ALA A 277 -16.37 2.74 21.39
CA ALA A 277 -17.29 2.75 20.27
C ALA A 277 -18.03 4.09 20.23
N VAL A 278 -17.79 4.91 19.21
CA VAL A 278 -18.46 6.20 19.02
C VAL A 278 -19.23 6.22 17.70
N PRO A 279 -20.33 7.00 17.60
CA PRO A 279 -20.97 7.24 16.31
C PRO A 279 -19.97 7.80 15.31
N TRP A 280 -19.78 7.10 14.19
CA TRP A 280 -18.89 7.48 13.11
C TRP A 280 -19.68 7.77 11.83
N THR A 281 -19.27 8.81 11.11
CA THR A 281 -19.78 9.21 9.80
C THR A 281 -18.61 9.55 8.86
N PRO A 282 -18.85 9.69 7.54
CA PRO A 282 -17.78 9.98 6.58
C PRO A 282 -17.32 11.43 6.57
N ALA A 283 -17.78 12.27 7.50
CA ALA A 283 -17.41 13.68 7.57
C ALA A 283 -15.89 13.92 7.56
N PRO A 284 -15.03 13.11 8.23
CA PRO A 284 -13.59 13.27 8.14
C PRO A 284 -13.00 13.10 6.74
N LEU A 285 -13.71 12.43 5.81
CA LEU A 285 -13.22 12.18 4.45
C LEU A 285 -13.26 13.44 3.57
N GLU A 286 -14.05 14.44 3.95
CA GLU A 286 -14.31 15.63 3.13
C GLU A 286 -13.04 16.39 2.79
N ARG A 287 -12.11 16.47 3.74
CA ARG A 287 -10.82 17.15 3.55
C ARG A 287 -9.92 16.49 2.50
N TYR A 288 -10.20 15.24 2.13
CA TYR A 288 -9.43 14.49 1.14
C TYR A 288 -10.15 14.40 -0.21
N ARG A 289 -11.33 15.01 -0.34
CA ARG A 289 -12.17 14.95 -1.54
C ARG A 289 -11.41 15.37 -2.78
N ASP A 290 -10.67 16.48 -2.74
CA ASP A 290 -9.95 16.98 -3.92
C ASP A 290 -8.53 16.38 -4.03
N PHE A 291 -8.05 15.75 -2.95
CA PHE A 291 -6.68 15.25 -2.86
C PHE A 291 -6.52 13.82 -3.40
N ALA A 292 -7.54 12.98 -3.19
CA ALA A 292 -7.65 11.64 -3.76
C ALA A 292 -9.11 11.37 -4.16
N PRO A 293 -9.60 12.05 -5.23
CA PRO A 293 -11.03 12.14 -5.56
C PRO A 293 -11.65 10.87 -6.13
N ASP A 294 -10.83 10.00 -6.69
CA ASP A 294 -11.20 8.82 -7.46
C ASP A 294 -11.21 7.54 -6.61
N CYS A 295 -12.00 6.56 -7.05
CA CYS A 295 -12.15 5.26 -6.37
C CYS A 295 -12.42 5.43 -4.85
N MET A 296 -11.72 4.66 -4.01
CA MET A 296 -11.77 4.78 -2.55
C MET A 296 -10.74 5.77 -1.98
N GLY A 297 -10.11 6.62 -2.80
CA GLY A 297 -8.92 7.42 -2.44
C GLY A 297 -9.05 8.16 -1.11
N ARG A 298 -10.07 9.01 -0.97
CA ARG A 298 -10.34 9.76 0.28
C ARG A 298 -10.54 8.88 1.51
N TRP A 299 -11.17 7.71 1.33
CA TRP A 299 -11.34 6.73 2.40
C TRP A 299 -10.01 6.10 2.77
N VAL A 300 -9.24 5.63 1.79
CA VAL A 300 -7.97 4.94 2.03
C VAL A 300 -6.95 5.87 2.70
N VAL A 301 -6.93 7.16 2.36
CA VAL A 301 -6.11 8.14 3.08
C VAL A 301 -6.46 8.16 4.57
N TYR A 302 -7.74 8.38 4.91
CA TYR A 302 -8.20 8.42 6.31
C TYR A 302 -8.03 7.08 7.04
N TRP A 303 -8.33 5.97 6.37
CA TRP A 303 -8.18 4.62 6.91
C TRP A 303 -6.74 4.35 7.30
N ARG A 304 -5.78 4.66 6.42
CA ARG A 304 -4.36 4.51 6.71
C ARG A 304 -3.87 5.40 7.85
N GLN A 305 -4.42 6.60 8.02
CA GLN A 305 -4.11 7.44 9.17
C GLN A 305 -4.57 6.84 10.51
N ASN A 306 -5.47 5.85 10.49
CA ASN A 306 -5.92 5.12 11.68
C ASN A 306 -5.24 3.74 11.83
N MET A 307 -4.21 3.43 11.04
CA MET A 307 -3.31 2.29 11.26
C MET A 307 -2.11 2.72 12.12
N PRO A 308 -1.62 1.89 13.08
CA PRO A 308 -0.47 2.22 13.91
C PRO A 308 0.71 2.78 13.11
N GLY A 309 0.92 4.09 13.22
CA GLY A 309 2.00 4.83 12.58
C GLY A 309 3.08 5.27 13.58
N LEU A 310 3.90 6.24 13.18
CA LEU A 310 4.87 6.86 14.09
C LEU A 310 4.15 7.55 15.26
N HIS A 311 4.65 7.33 16.47
CA HIS A 311 4.08 7.84 17.74
C HIS A 311 2.63 7.40 18.01
N ASN A 312 2.20 6.28 17.43
CA ASN A 312 0.90 5.73 17.77
C ASN A 312 0.79 5.36 19.26
N THR A 313 -0.42 5.37 19.77
CA THR A 313 -0.77 5.04 21.17
C THR A 313 -1.50 3.69 21.28
N ALA A 314 -1.55 2.91 20.20
CA ALA A 314 -2.22 1.62 20.20
C ALA A 314 -1.40 0.58 20.97
N LEU A 315 -2.08 -0.39 21.58
CA LEU A 315 -1.50 -1.42 22.42
C LEU A 315 -1.68 -2.82 21.81
N ASP A 316 -0.62 -3.62 21.83
CA ASP A 316 -0.67 -5.03 21.44
C ASP A 316 -1.40 -5.90 22.47
N ASP A 317 -1.39 -7.22 22.27
CA ASP A 317 -2.08 -8.17 23.16
C ASP A 317 -1.46 -8.24 24.57
N ASP A 318 -0.19 -7.84 24.72
CA ASP A 318 0.53 -7.79 25.99
C ASP A 318 0.44 -6.40 26.66
N GLY A 319 -0.31 -5.47 26.07
CA GLY A 319 -0.43 -4.09 26.55
C GLY A 319 0.81 -3.23 26.27
N ARG A 320 1.71 -3.65 25.38
CA ARG A 320 2.88 -2.87 24.96
C ARG A 320 2.50 -1.98 23.77
N PRO A 321 3.22 -0.86 23.52
CA PRO A 321 3.01 -0.05 22.33
C PRO A 321 3.11 -0.89 21.05
N MET A 322 2.13 -0.74 20.15
CA MET A 322 2.18 -1.38 18.85
C MET A 322 3.31 -0.81 18.00
N LYS A 323 3.94 -1.71 17.25
CA LYS A 323 4.91 -1.35 16.21
C LYS A 323 4.28 -0.42 15.17
N ASN A 324 5.08 0.47 14.60
CA ASN A 324 4.68 1.25 13.44
C ASN A 324 4.53 0.29 12.24
N TRP A 325 3.42 0.33 11.51
CA TRP A 325 3.18 -0.63 10.44
C TRP A 325 3.84 -0.25 9.12
N TRP A 326 4.28 0.99 8.95
CA TRP A 326 4.86 1.45 7.69
C TRP A 326 6.21 0.80 7.34
N PRO A 327 7.14 0.52 8.28
CA PRO A 327 8.35 -0.24 7.97
C PRO A 327 8.11 -1.63 7.41
N PHE A 328 7.02 -2.31 7.79
CA PHE A 328 6.71 -3.66 7.31
C PHE A 328 6.51 -3.75 5.80
N LEU A 329 6.24 -2.64 5.13
CA LEU A 329 6.20 -2.56 3.67
C LEU A 329 7.55 -2.97 3.04
N PHE A 330 8.66 -2.71 3.73
CA PHE A 330 10.02 -2.90 3.23
C PHE A 330 10.77 -4.06 3.89
N TYR A 331 10.10 -4.77 4.81
CA TYR A 331 10.56 -6.04 5.34
C TYR A 331 10.57 -7.07 4.21
#